data_AF-A0A8D8PE76-F1
#
_entry.id   AF-A0A8D8PE76-F1
#
_cell.length_a   1.000
_cell.length_b   1.000
_cell.length_c   1.000
_cell.angle_alpha   90.00
_cell.angle_beta   90.00
_cell.angle_gamma   90.00
#
_symmetry.space_group_name_H-M   'P 1'
#
loop_
_entity.id
_entity.type
_entity.pdbx_description
1 polymer ?
#
loop_
_entity_poly.entity_id
_entity_poly.type
_entity_poly.pdbx_seq_one_letter_code
_entity_poly.pdbx_strand_id
1 'polypeptide(L)'
;MLIMGKLTVVPIHHNQELLEDCVLLINSEWPRSFSARMWSLQASKDTLPTSLVLIEKDEPQNAKPTVLAHAKLSVIPSDQEAVFIESVVVDSRRRGQGLGRLLMMASEQHCFGVLKLKTIYLSTIDKQAFYSKLGYQLCNAISLFGTRTAPNNSTKKIWMKKTMEIWLQNNENHSRIDN
;
A
#
# COMPACT_ATOMS: atom_id res chain seq x y z
N MET A 1 18.17 -26.86 -2.03
CA MET A 1 17.22 -26.23 -1.08
C MET A 1 17.44 -24.73 -1.17
N LEU A 2 16.61 -24.01 -1.95
CA LEU A 2 16.71 -22.55 -2.03
C LEU A 2 16.18 -21.98 -0.71
N ILE A 3 17.01 -21.29 0.06
CA ILE A 3 16.56 -20.53 1.22
C ILE A 3 15.69 -19.39 0.68
N MET A 4 14.38 -19.48 0.84
CA MET A 4 13.48 -18.35 0.60
C MET A 4 13.73 -17.31 1.69
N GLY A 5 14.16 -16.10 1.32
CA GLY A 5 14.40 -15.01 2.25
C GLY A 5 13.14 -14.67 3.07
N LYS A 6 13.33 -14.16 4.29
CA LYS A 6 12.21 -13.80 5.18
C LYS A 6 11.55 -12.51 4.67
N LEU A 7 10.35 -12.65 4.11
CA LEU A 7 9.53 -11.51 3.67
C LEU A 7 8.86 -10.82 4.86
N THR A 8 8.97 -9.49 4.94
CA THR A 8 8.29 -8.70 5.98
C THR A 8 7.90 -7.31 5.48
N VAL A 9 6.78 -6.79 5.96
CA VAL A 9 6.35 -5.41 5.68
C VAL A 9 6.76 -4.52 6.84
N VAL A 10 7.41 -3.39 6.55
CA VAL A 10 7.92 -2.46 7.55
C VAL A 10 7.55 -1.01 7.22
N PRO A 11 7.33 -0.14 8.23
CA PRO A 11 7.18 1.29 8.02
C PRO A 11 8.52 1.95 7.64
N ILE A 12 8.55 2.74 6.58
CA ILE A 12 9.81 3.29 6.06
C ILE A 12 10.47 4.30 7.01
N HIS A 13 9.69 4.99 7.85
CA HIS A 13 10.21 5.99 8.80
C HIS A 13 11.04 5.38 9.94
N HIS A 14 10.93 4.08 10.18
CA HIS A 14 11.78 3.33 11.10
C HIS A 14 12.92 2.57 10.39
N ASN A 15 13.02 2.68 9.06
CA ASN A 15 13.96 1.93 8.22
C ASN A 15 14.52 2.87 7.13
N GLN A 16 15.17 3.96 7.55
CA GLN A 16 15.59 5.04 6.65
C GLN A 16 16.61 4.61 5.60
N GLU A 17 17.37 3.54 5.87
CA GLU A 17 18.31 2.92 4.92
C GLU A 17 17.63 2.39 3.64
N LEU A 18 16.31 2.18 3.68
CA LEU A 18 15.50 1.71 2.56
C LEU A 18 14.97 2.85 1.67
N LEU A 19 15.15 4.11 2.08
CA LEU A 19 14.55 5.26 1.40
C LEU A 19 14.96 5.34 -0.08
N GLU A 20 16.26 5.25 -0.36
CA GLU A 20 16.78 5.36 -1.73
C GLU A 20 16.26 4.24 -2.63
N ASP A 21 16.31 2.99 -2.16
CA ASP A 21 15.83 1.83 -2.91
C ASP A 21 14.31 1.93 -3.19
N CYS A 22 13.56 2.44 -2.22
CA CYS A 22 12.13 2.68 -2.38
C CYS A 22 11.84 3.80 -3.39
N VAL A 23 12.64 4.88 -3.40
CA VAL A 23 12.55 5.92 -4.45
C VAL A 23 12.76 5.30 -5.83
N LEU A 24 13.81 4.48 -5.98
CA LEU A 24 14.13 3.82 -7.23
C LEU A 24 13.00 2.88 -7.68
N LEU A 25 12.45 2.08 -6.77
CA LEU A 25 11.31 1.20 -7.04
C LEU A 25 10.10 2.00 -7.58
N ILE A 26 9.68 3.06 -6.88
CA ILE A 26 8.51 3.83 -7.30
C ILE A 26 8.75 4.52 -8.64
N ASN A 27 9.96 5.04 -8.87
CA ASN A 27 10.31 5.70 -10.12
C ASN A 27 10.43 4.73 -11.31
N SER A 28 10.69 3.44 -11.07
CA SER A 28 10.69 2.43 -12.13
C SER A 28 9.31 2.24 -12.77
N GLU A 29 8.23 2.51 -12.01
CA GLU A 29 6.85 2.44 -12.51
C GLU A 29 6.32 3.81 -12.94
N TRP A 30 6.59 4.86 -12.15
CA TRP A 30 6.10 6.22 -12.41
C TRP A 30 7.23 7.25 -12.27
N PRO A 31 7.99 7.52 -13.35
CA PRO A 31 9.13 8.43 -13.31
C PRO A 31 8.75 9.84 -12.81
N ARG A 32 9.43 10.27 -11.74
CA ARG A 32 9.38 11.64 -11.17
C ARG A 32 10.77 12.01 -10.63
N SER A 33 10.95 13.28 -10.24
CA SER A 33 12.22 13.69 -9.62
C SER A 33 12.49 12.90 -8.34
N PHE A 34 13.76 12.51 -8.16
CA PHE A 34 14.22 11.79 -6.96
C PHE A 34 13.84 12.53 -5.68
N SER A 35 14.10 13.85 -5.62
CA SER A 35 13.79 14.69 -4.46
C SER A 35 12.29 14.72 -4.12
N ALA A 36 11.40 14.71 -5.13
CA ALA A 36 9.95 14.66 -4.85
C ALA A 36 9.51 13.33 -4.24
N ARG A 37 10.10 12.22 -4.69
CA ARG A 37 9.86 10.89 -4.11
C ARG A 37 10.41 10.81 -2.69
N MET A 38 11.65 11.25 -2.50
CA MET A 38 12.31 11.28 -1.20
C MET A 38 11.48 12.10 -0.19
N TRP A 39 11.06 13.30 -0.57
CA TRP A 39 10.24 14.15 0.29
C TRP A 39 8.90 13.48 0.68
N SER A 40 8.24 12.80 -0.27
CA SER A 40 7.01 12.06 0.03
C SER A 40 7.24 10.89 0.99
N LEU A 41 8.38 10.18 0.91
CA LEU A 41 8.70 9.07 1.80
C LEU A 41 9.10 9.56 3.19
N GLN A 42 9.87 10.66 3.26
CA GLN A 42 10.29 11.29 4.52
C GLN A 42 9.11 11.87 5.32
N ALA A 43 7.97 12.16 4.67
CA ALA A 43 6.75 12.56 5.36
C ALA A 43 6.07 11.41 6.14
N SER A 44 6.54 10.16 5.98
CA SER A 44 5.98 9.01 6.67
C SER A 44 6.13 9.12 8.20
N LYS A 45 5.12 8.68 8.94
CA LYS A 45 5.14 8.57 10.40
C LYS A 45 4.20 7.46 10.90
N ASP A 46 4.12 7.25 12.21
CA ASP A 46 3.25 6.24 12.86
C ASP A 46 1.75 6.51 12.66
N THR A 47 1.41 7.77 12.39
CA THR A 47 0.09 8.22 11.95
C THR A 47 0.11 8.54 10.46
N LEU A 48 -1.00 8.99 9.89
CA LEU A 48 -1.04 9.33 8.46
C LEU A 48 -0.30 10.65 8.13
N PRO A 49 0.49 10.72 7.06
CA PRO A 49 0.71 9.64 6.09
C PRO A 49 1.74 8.60 6.54
N THR A 50 1.57 7.36 6.10
CA THR A 50 2.46 6.23 6.43
C THR A 50 2.87 5.51 5.14
N SER A 51 4.16 5.33 4.89
CA SER A 51 4.65 4.53 3.77
C SER A 51 5.14 3.18 4.27
N LEU A 52 4.58 2.11 3.73
CA LEU A 52 4.89 0.72 4.04
C LEU A 52 5.69 0.10 2.90
N VAL A 53 6.69 -0.70 3.26
CA VAL A 53 7.61 -1.32 2.31
C VAL A 53 7.68 -2.82 2.61
N LEU A 54 7.47 -3.64 1.59
CA LEU A 54 7.76 -5.07 1.67
C LEU A 54 9.23 -5.28 1.37
N ILE A 55 9.94 -5.92 2.29
CA ILE A 55 11.35 -6.27 2.15
C ILE A 55 11.57 -7.78 2.19
N GLU A 56 12.64 -8.21 1.55
CA GLU A 56 13.23 -9.54 1.69
C GLU A 56 14.55 -9.41 2.43
N LYS A 57 14.68 -10.18 3.52
CA LYS A 57 15.93 -10.27 4.26
C LYS A 57 16.73 -11.45 3.71
N ASP A 58 17.89 -11.15 3.15
CA ASP A 58 18.85 -12.13 2.67
C ASP A 58 19.74 -12.66 3.82
N GLU A 59 20.27 -13.87 3.65
CA GLU A 59 21.34 -14.40 4.51
C GLU A 59 22.70 -14.01 3.91
N PRO A 60 23.70 -13.57 4.71
CA PRO A 60 23.71 -13.49 6.17
C PRO A 60 22.89 -12.29 6.71
N GLN A 61 22.38 -12.43 7.94
CA GLN A 61 21.55 -11.46 8.69
C GLN A 61 22.02 -9.98 8.71
N ASN A 62 23.26 -9.69 8.30
CA ASN A 62 23.82 -8.34 8.21
C ASN A 62 23.70 -7.71 6.80
N ALA A 63 23.15 -8.41 5.82
CA ALA A 63 22.90 -7.85 4.50
C ALA A 63 21.79 -6.78 4.56
N LYS A 64 21.96 -5.72 3.76
CA LYS A 64 20.90 -4.72 3.57
C LYS A 64 19.66 -5.41 2.99
N PRO A 65 18.45 -5.24 3.58
CA PRO A 65 17.24 -5.85 3.04
C PRO A 65 16.92 -5.32 1.64
N THR A 66 16.40 -6.21 0.79
CA THR A 66 15.96 -5.86 -0.56
C THR A 66 14.54 -5.32 -0.55
N VAL A 67 14.30 -4.13 -1.10
CA VAL A 67 12.96 -3.54 -1.25
C VAL A 67 12.22 -4.17 -2.44
N LEU A 68 11.06 -4.77 -2.18
CA LEU A 68 10.29 -5.52 -3.19
C LEU A 68 8.96 -4.87 -3.56
N ALA A 69 8.33 -4.15 -2.64
CA ALA A 69 7.05 -3.48 -2.90
C ALA A 69 6.85 -2.28 -1.97
N HIS A 70 6.01 -1.34 -2.37
CA HIS A 70 5.70 -0.13 -1.60
C HIS A 70 4.20 0.18 -1.69
N ALA A 71 3.62 0.68 -0.60
CA ALA A 71 2.32 1.34 -0.57
C ALA A 71 2.35 2.55 0.37
N LYS A 72 1.65 3.62 0.00
CA LYS A 72 1.50 4.81 0.85
C LYS A 72 0.06 4.96 1.32
N LEU A 73 -0.11 5.18 2.61
CA LEU A 73 -1.36 5.48 3.30
C LEU A 73 -1.44 6.99 3.48
N SER A 74 -2.45 7.64 2.91
CA SER A 74 -2.60 9.10 2.90
C SER A 74 -3.92 9.53 3.53
N VAL A 75 -3.88 10.67 4.22
CA VAL A 75 -5.07 11.30 4.84
C VAL A 75 -6.13 11.65 3.79
N ILE A 76 -7.40 11.56 4.18
CA ILE A 76 -8.52 12.14 3.45
C ILE A 76 -9.05 13.30 4.29
N PRO A 77 -8.83 14.58 3.91
CA PRO A 77 -9.18 15.71 4.77
C PRO A 77 -10.65 15.80 5.16
N SER A 78 -11.56 15.29 4.32
CA SER A 78 -13.00 15.30 4.57
C SER A 78 -13.51 14.08 5.33
N ASP A 79 -12.68 13.08 5.62
CA ASP A 79 -13.08 11.83 6.27
C ASP A 79 -11.94 11.30 7.16
N GLN A 80 -12.04 11.56 8.46
CA GLN A 80 -11.04 11.15 9.45
C GLN A 80 -11.08 9.65 9.77
N GLU A 81 -12.16 8.95 9.40
CA GLU A 81 -12.31 7.51 9.60
C GLU A 81 -11.87 6.71 8.37
N ALA A 82 -11.30 7.38 7.36
CA ALA A 82 -10.87 6.77 6.13
C ALA A 82 -9.43 7.13 5.73
N VAL A 83 -8.87 6.30 4.86
CA VAL A 83 -7.53 6.47 4.30
C VAL A 83 -7.55 6.20 2.81
N PHE A 84 -6.69 6.91 2.09
CA PHE A 84 -6.41 6.63 0.69
C PHE A 84 -5.09 5.88 0.54
N ILE A 85 -5.13 4.68 -0.05
CA ILE A 85 -3.92 3.95 -0.41
C ILE A 85 -3.51 4.33 -1.83
N GLU A 86 -2.28 4.79 -1.95
CA GLU A 86 -1.69 5.26 -3.21
C GLU A 86 -0.29 4.71 -3.46
N SER A 87 0.17 4.86 -4.70
CA SER A 87 1.52 4.46 -5.13
C SER A 87 1.86 3.00 -4.78
N VAL A 88 0.87 2.10 -4.91
CA VAL A 88 1.05 0.66 -4.69
C VAL A 88 1.83 0.06 -5.85
N VAL A 89 3.05 -0.41 -5.59
CA VAL A 89 3.94 -0.95 -6.62
C VAL A 89 4.68 -2.17 -6.09
N VAL A 90 4.90 -3.15 -6.96
CA VAL A 90 5.76 -4.32 -6.75
C VAL A 90 6.85 -4.27 -7.82
N ASP A 91 8.09 -4.61 -7.46
CA ASP A 91 9.20 -4.79 -8.40
C ASP A 91 8.72 -5.65 -9.57
N SER A 92 8.86 -5.12 -10.78
CA SER A 92 8.35 -5.75 -12.00
C SER A 92 8.87 -7.17 -12.20
N ARG A 93 10.11 -7.44 -11.79
CA ARG A 93 10.78 -8.75 -11.87
C ARG A 93 10.23 -9.77 -10.87
N ARG A 94 9.51 -9.29 -9.85
CA ARG A 94 8.98 -10.09 -8.74
C ARG A 94 7.45 -10.16 -8.72
N ARG A 95 6.78 -9.62 -9.75
CA ARG A 95 5.32 -9.72 -9.92
C ARG A 95 4.89 -11.17 -10.14
N GLY A 96 3.62 -11.47 -9.83
CA GLY A 96 3.06 -12.82 -9.94
C GLY A 96 3.41 -13.75 -8.76
N GLN A 97 4.26 -13.32 -7.83
CA GLN A 97 4.70 -14.12 -6.68
C GLN A 97 3.88 -13.87 -5.40
N GLY A 98 2.70 -13.25 -5.49
CA GLY A 98 1.84 -12.94 -4.34
C GLY A 98 2.28 -11.75 -3.48
N LEU A 99 3.41 -11.10 -3.78
CA LEU A 99 3.96 -9.98 -3.00
C LEU A 99 3.00 -8.79 -2.85
N GLY A 100 2.25 -8.45 -3.92
CA GLY A 100 1.25 -7.39 -3.86
C GLY A 100 0.09 -7.72 -2.90
N ARG A 101 -0.32 -8.99 -2.84
CA ARG A 101 -1.34 -9.45 -1.87
C ARG A 101 -0.79 -9.33 -0.45
N LEU A 102 0.44 -9.78 -0.20
CA LEU A 102 1.08 -9.68 1.11
C LEU A 102 1.18 -8.22 1.59
N LEU A 103 1.63 -7.31 0.72
CA LEU A 103 1.72 -5.88 1.02
C LEU A 103 0.35 -5.28 1.36
N MET A 104 -0.68 -5.58 0.55
CA MET A 104 -2.02 -5.06 0.78
C MET A 104 -2.65 -5.62 2.06
N MET A 105 -2.50 -6.91 2.35
CA MET A 105 -2.99 -7.49 3.61
C MET A 105 -2.35 -6.84 4.83
N ALA A 106 -1.03 -6.59 4.80
CA ALA A 106 -0.34 -5.88 5.88
C ALA A 106 -0.81 -4.42 6.00
N SER A 107 -1.06 -3.75 4.86
CA SER A 107 -1.59 -2.40 4.83
C SER A 107 -3.00 -2.32 5.41
N GLU A 108 -3.88 -3.26 5.05
CA GLU A 108 -5.23 -3.39 5.60
C GLU A 108 -5.21 -3.64 7.11
N GLN A 109 -4.39 -4.59 7.58
CA GLN A 109 -4.18 -4.85 9.01
C GLN A 109 -3.69 -3.60 9.75
N HIS A 110 -2.79 -2.81 9.15
CA HIS A 110 -2.35 -1.56 9.75
C HIS A 110 -3.48 -0.53 9.81
N CYS A 111 -4.25 -0.35 8.73
CA CYS A 111 -5.36 0.60 8.68
C CYS A 111 -6.48 0.26 9.69
N PHE A 112 -6.98 -0.98 9.67
CA PHE A 112 -8.12 -1.39 10.50
C PHE A 112 -7.69 -1.80 11.91
N GLY A 113 -6.58 -2.54 12.03
CA GLY A 113 -6.12 -3.11 13.29
C GLY A 113 -5.35 -2.13 14.17
N VAL A 114 -4.48 -1.29 13.57
CA VAL A 114 -3.63 -0.34 14.30
C VAL A 114 -4.24 1.06 14.33
N LEU A 115 -4.53 1.63 13.15
CA LEU A 115 -5.06 2.99 13.03
C LEU A 115 -6.57 3.10 13.34
N LYS A 116 -7.27 1.96 13.50
CA LYS A 116 -8.71 1.87 13.81
C LYS A 116 -9.61 2.66 12.83
N LEU A 117 -9.20 2.73 11.57
CA LEU A 117 -9.99 3.34 10.51
C LEU A 117 -11.14 2.42 10.11
N LYS A 118 -12.16 2.96 9.43
CA LYS A 118 -13.35 2.22 8.99
C LYS A 118 -13.36 1.94 7.50
N THR A 119 -12.70 2.77 6.69
CA THR A 119 -12.71 2.61 5.23
C THR A 119 -11.35 2.86 4.60
N ILE A 120 -10.97 1.99 3.67
CA ILE A 120 -9.84 2.19 2.78
C ILE A 120 -10.36 2.50 1.38
N TYR A 121 -9.89 3.60 0.79
CA TYR A 121 -10.13 3.97 -0.59
C TYR A 121 -8.87 3.81 -1.42
N LEU A 122 -9.04 3.52 -2.71
CA LEU A 122 -7.99 3.58 -3.70
C LEU A 122 -8.57 3.90 -5.07
N SER A 123 -7.70 4.26 -6.01
CA SER A 123 -8.07 4.36 -7.42
C SER A 123 -7.05 3.61 -8.27
N THR A 124 -7.50 3.00 -9.36
CA THR A 124 -6.64 2.30 -10.31
C THR A 124 -7.08 2.59 -11.75
N ILE A 125 -6.17 2.42 -12.71
CA ILE A 125 -6.50 2.52 -14.14
C ILE A 125 -6.75 1.13 -14.73
N ASP A 126 -5.96 0.13 -14.32
CA ASP A 126 -5.90 -1.17 -14.99
C ASP A 126 -5.77 -2.36 -14.03
N LYS A 127 -5.76 -2.15 -12.71
CA LYS A 127 -5.62 -3.23 -11.70
C LYS A 127 -6.89 -3.53 -10.92
N GLN A 128 -8.08 -3.21 -11.44
CA GLN A 128 -9.37 -3.48 -10.78
C GLN A 128 -9.52 -4.95 -10.38
N ALA A 129 -9.17 -5.88 -11.28
CA ALA A 129 -9.30 -7.31 -11.01
C ALA A 129 -8.42 -7.78 -9.83
N PHE A 130 -7.24 -7.18 -9.65
CA PHE A 130 -6.37 -7.47 -8.51
C PHE A 130 -7.05 -7.05 -7.20
N TYR A 131 -7.53 -5.80 -7.11
CA TYR A 131 -8.19 -5.30 -5.89
C TYR A 131 -9.52 -6.00 -5.61
N SER A 132 -10.28 -6.36 -6.65
CA SER A 132 -11.53 -7.11 -6.51
C SER A 132 -11.30 -8.47 -5.83
N LYS A 133 -10.20 -9.18 -6.18
CA LYS A 133 -9.80 -10.44 -5.52
C LYS A 133 -9.42 -10.26 -4.05
N LEU A 134 -9.07 -9.04 -3.63
CA LEU A 134 -8.81 -8.70 -2.23
C LEU A 134 -10.08 -8.23 -1.49
N GLY A 135 -11.24 -8.23 -2.14
CA GLY A 135 -12.51 -7.81 -1.56
C GLY A 135 -12.79 -6.31 -1.64
N TYR A 136 -12.02 -5.55 -2.43
CA TYR A 136 -12.39 -4.16 -2.74
C TYR A 136 -13.58 -4.14 -3.70
N GLN A 137 -14.49 -3.20 -3.47
CA GLN A 137 -15.70 -2.99 -4.26
C GLN A 137 -15.66 -1.62 -4.96
N LEU A 138 -16.34 -1.49 -6.09
CA LEU A 138 -16.48 -0.20 -6.79
C LEU A 138 -17.14 0.85 -5.89
N CYS A 139 -16.70 2.10 -6.01
CA CYS A 139 -17.33 3.23 -5.31
C CYS A 139 -17.30 4.50 -6.14
N ASN A 140 -17.96 5.54 -5.64
CA ASN A 140 -17.87 6.88 -6.21
C ASN A 140 -16.46 7.45 -6.04
N ALA A 141 -16.09 8.37 -6.92
CA ALA A 141 -14.85 9.14 -6.79
C ALA A 141 -14.85 9.95 -5.50
N ILE A 142 -13.69 10.03 -4.84
CA ILE A 142 -13.49 10.86 -3.63
C ILE A 142 -12.50 12.00 -3.91
N SER A 143 -12.61 13.10 -3.16
CA SER A 143 -11.63 14.19 -3.21
C SER A 143 -10.55 14.00 -2.15
N LEU A 144 -9.28 13.96 -2.56
CA LEU A 144 -8.14 13.90 -1.66
C LEU A 144 -7.65 15.30 -1.25
N PHE A 145 -8.12 16.33 -1.94
CA PHE A 145 -7.78 17.73 -1.67
C PHE A 145 -9.05 18.41 -1.14
N GLY A 146 -9.00 18.92 0.08
CA GLY A 146 -10.14 19.56 0.73
C GLY A 146 -10.69 20.73 -0.08
N THR A 147 -12.04 20.82 -0.16
CA THR A 147 -12.95 21.88 -0.65
C THR A 147 -12.63 22.69 -1.93
N ARG A 148 -11.43 22.62 -2.51
CA ARG A 148 -11.12 23.13 -3.84
C ARG A 148 -11.29 21.98 -4.83
N THR A 149 -12.52 21.83 -5.30
CA THR A 149 -12.88 20.94 -6.40
C THR A 149 -12.15 21.38 -7.67
N ALA A 150 -10.92 20.91 -7.86
CA ALA A 150 -10.46 20.71 -9.23
C ALA A 150 -11.24 19.49 -9.74
N PRO A 151 -12.03 19.61 -10.82
CA PRO A 151 -12.69 18.45 -11.40
C PRO A 151 -11.60 17.41 -11.71
N ASN A 152 -11.81 16.19 -11.22
CA ASN A 152 -10.96 15.08 -11.57
C ASN A 152 -11.21 14.76 -13.05
N ASN A 153 -10.49 15.43 -13.95
CA ASN A 153 -10.60 15.24 -15.40
C ASN A 153 -10.10 13.87 -15.88
N SER A 154 -9.59 13.03 -14.97
CA SER A 154 -9.21 11.65 -15.28
C SER A 154 -10.43 10.74 -15.25
N THR A 155 -11.14 10.66 -16.37
CA THR A 155 -12.26 9.74 -16.60
C THR A 155 -11.85 8.25 -16.59
N LYS A 156 -10.54 7.96 -16.54
CA LYS A 156 -9.99 6.59 -16.60
C LYS A 156 -9.82 5.92 -15.23
N LYS A 157 -9.94 6.67 -14.13
CA LYS A 157 -9.75 6.11 -12.79
C LYS A 157 -10.97 5.34 -12.33
N ILE A 158 -10.78 4.07 -12.03
CA ILE A 158 -11.73 3.20 -11.35
C ILE A 158 -11.49 3.36 -9.84
N TRP A 159 -12.52 3.80 -9.14
CA TRP A 159 -12.48 4.02 -7.69
C TRP A 159 -13.02 2.80 -6.97
N MET A 160 -12.29 2.39 -5.94
CA MET A 160 -12.65 1.22 -5.15
C MET A 160 -12.46 1.50 -3.67
N LYS A 161 -13.25 0.80 -2.85
CA LYS A 161 -13.15 0.85 -1.39
C LYS A 161 -13.24 -0.53 -0.77
N LYS A 162 -12.72 -0.65 0.45
CA LYS A 162 -12.91 -1.79 1.34
C LYS A 162 -13.23 -1.27 2.73
N THR A 163 -14.29 -1.78 3.33
CA THR A 163 -14.71 -1.38 4.67
C THR A 163 -14.20 -2.36 5.72
N MET A 164 -14.20 -1.92 6.98
CA MET A 164 -13.82 -2.76 8.12
C MET A 164 -14.67 -4.02 8.22
N GLU A 165 -15.97 -3.95 7.91
CA GLU A 165 -16.88 -5.09 7.97
C GLU A 165 -16.49 -6.16 6.94
N ILE A 166 -16.20 -5.76 5.70
CA ILE A 166 -15.74 -6.67 4.65
C ILE A 166 -14.41 -7.30 5.05
N TRP A 167 -13.52 -6.52 5.65
CA TRP A 167 -12.22 -7.01 6.11
C TRP A 167 -12.36 -8.06 7.22
N LEU A 168 -13.23 -7.84 8.22
CA LEU A 168 -13.53 -8.81 9.28
C LEU A 168 -14.10 -10.11 8.72
N GLN A 169 -15.09 -10.03 7.83
CA GLN A 169 -15.70 -11.19 7.18
C GLN A 169 -14.66 -12.04 6.42
N ASN A 170 -13.74 -11.39 5.71
CA ASN A 170 -12.70 -12.08 4.96
C ASN A 170 -11.71 -12.82 5.88
N ASN A 171 -11.40 -12.27 7.05
CA ASN A 171 -10.51 -12.90 8.02
C ASN A 171 -11.17 -14.07 8.75
N GLU A 172 -12.45 -13.96 9.08
CA GLU A 172 -13.24 -15.08 9.65
C GLU A 172 -13.38 -16.25 8.69
N ASN A 173 -13.48 -15.98 7.39
CA ASN A 173 -13.55 -17.05 6.39
C ASN A 173 -12.21 -17.77 6.21
N HIS A 174 -11.07 -17.07 6.35
CA HIS A 174 -9.75 -17.73 6.29
C HIS A 174 -9.50 -18.62 7.51
N SER A 175 -9.87 -18.19 8.72
CA SER A 175 -9.69 -19.00 9.94
C SER A 175 -10.56 -20.26 10.00
N ARG A 176 -11.60 -20.36 9.16
CA ARG A 176 -12.43 -21.56 9.01
C ARG A 176 -11.92 -22.55 7.96
N ILE A 177 -11.03 -22.13 7.06
CA ILE A 177 -10.45 -23.00 6.01
C ILE A 177 -9.16 -23.67 6.53
N ASP A 178 -8.50 -23.06 7.51
CA ASP A 178 -7.26 -23.55 8.13
C ASP A 178 -7.51 -24.41 9.40
N ASN A 179 -8.78 -24.73 9.72
CA ASN A 179 -9.21 -25.66 10.78
C ASN A 179 -9.94 -26.87 10.16
#